data_AF-A0A256WA80-F1
#
_entry.id   AF-A0A256WA80-F1
#
_cell.length_a   1.000
_cell.length_b   1.000
_cell.length_c   1.000
_cell.angle_alpha   90.00
_cell.angle_beta   90.00
_cell.angle_gamma   90.00
#
_symmetry.space_group_name_H-M   'P 1'
#
loop_
_entity.id
_entity.type
_entity.pdbx_description
1 polymer ?
#
loop_
_entity_poly.entity_id
_entity_poly.type
_entity_poly.pdbx_seq_one_letter_code
_entity_poly.pdbx_strand_id
1 'polypeptide(L)' 'INQEMLNLIMFYHNHRRYKDGKRKDNTPMELLTGKIQNKDWLEILLNIVEQGQACPIAA' A
#
# COMPACT_ATOMS: atom_id res chain seq x y z
N ILE A 1 -16.22 -4.49 12.00
CA ILE A 1 -15.00 -3.82 11.51
C ILE A 1 -14.09 -3.57 12.70
N ASN A 2 -12.82 -4.01 12.67
CA ASN A 2 -11.83 -3.85 13.74
C ASN A 2 -10.56 -3.13 13.22
N GLN A 3 -9.63 -2.79 14.12
CA GLN A 3 -8.44 -2.02 13.74
C GLN A 3 -7.53 -2.76 12.75
N GLU A 4 -7.37 -4.07 12.91
CA GLU A 4 -6.56 -4.90 11.99
C GLU A 4 -7.11 -4.87 10.56
N MET A 5 -8.43 -4.98 10.43
CA MET A 5 -9.12 -4.86 9.15
C MET A 5 -8.95 -3.45 8.55
N LEU A 6 -9.06 -2.39 9.37
CA LEU A 6 -8.85 -1.02 8.91
C LEU A 6 -7.41 -0.78 8.42
N ASN A 7 -6.42 -1.36 9.11
CA ASN A 7 -5.02 -1.26 8.72
C ASN A 7 -4.77 -1.94 7.36
N LEU A 8 -5.36 -3.12 7.13
CA LEU A 8 -5.26 -3.81 5.84
C LEU A 8 -5.92 -3.02 4.70
N ILE A 9 -7.10 -2.45 4.95
CA ILE A 9 -7.80 -1.59 3.98
C ILE A 9 -6.94 -0.38 3.64
N MET A 10 -6.43 0.34 4.65
CA MET A 10 -5.56 1.49 4.47
C MET A 10 -4.31 1.12 3.65
N PHE A 11 -3.67 0.00 3.99
CA PHE A 11 -2.50 -0.50 3.29
C PHE A 11 -2.79 -0.72 1.79
N TYR A 12 -3.87 -1.44 1.47
CA TYR A 12 -4.27 -1.70 0.08
C TYR A 12 -4.51 -0.39 -0.68
N HIS A 13 -5.24 0.55 -0.09
CA HIS A 13 -5.55 1.81 -0.74
C HIS A 13 -4.30 2.66 -1.01
N ASN A 14 -3.29 2.63 -0.14
CA ASN A 14 -2.07 3.42 -0.30
C ASN A 14 -1.06 2.84 -1.30
N HIS A 15 -1.05 1.53 -1.47
CA HIS A 15 -0.03 0.83 -2.28
C HIS A 15 -0.56 0.30 -3.62
N ARG A 16 -1.88 0.25 -3.84
CA ARG A 16 -2.44 -0.15 -5.14
C ARG A 16 -2.18 0.93 -6.20
N ARG A 17 -1.86 0.51 -7.42
CA ARG A 17 -1.80 1.43 -8.58
C ARG A 17 -3.22 1.78 -9.06
N TYR A 18 -3.42 3.02 -9.49
CA TYR A 18 -4.62 3.40 -10.22
C TYR A 18 -4.59 2.78 -11.62
N LYS A 19 -5.71 2.18 -12.04
CA LYS A 19 -5.83 1.54 -13.36
C LYS A 19 -6.12 2.52 -14.50
N ASP A 20 -6.64 3.70 -14.18
CA ASP A 20 -7.09 4.68 -15.17
C ASP A 20 -7.12 6.11 -14.61
N GLY A 21 -7.37 7.08 -15.49
CA GLY A 21 -7.46 8.51 -15.21
C GLY A 21 -6.10 9.19 -15.15
N LYS A 22 -6.09 10.44 -14.69
CA LYS A 22 -4.87 11.28 -14.62
C LYS A 22 -3.76 10.71 -13.73
N ARG A 23 -4.10 9.78 -12.83
CA ARG A 23 -3.20 9.15 -11.86
C ARG A 23 -2.83 7.72 -12.25
N LYS A 24 -3.22 7.29 -13.45
CA LYS A 24 -2.94 5.94 -13.95
C LYS A 24 -1.47 5.57 -13.73
N ASP A 25 -1.24 4.31 -13.40
CA ASP A 25 0.06 3.71 -13.15
C ASP A 25 0.80 4.27 -11.92
N ASN A 26 0.21 5.17 -11.13
CA ASN A 26 0.77 5.66 -9.86
C ASN A 26 -0.02 5.09 -8.67
N THR A 27 0.65 4.95 -7.54
CA THR A 27 0.05 4.67 -6.22
C THR A 27 -0.22 5.98 -5.47
N PRO A 28 -1.17 6.02 -4.52
CA PRO A 28 -1.34 7.20 -3.67
C PRO A 28 -0.08 7.59 -2.92
N MET A 29 0.71 6.62 -2.43
CA MET A 29 1.93 6.91 -1.69
C MET A 29 3.01 7.56 -2.57
N GLU A 30 3.15 7.12 -3.82
CA GLU A 30 4.04 7.76 -4.81
C GLU A 30 3.64 9.21 -5.04
N LEU A 31 2.34 9.49 -5.19
CA LEU A 31 1.84 10.85 -5.44
C LEU A 31 2.01 11.79 -4.24
N LEU A 32 1.85 11.28 -3.02
CA LEU A 32 1.94 12.08 -1.79
C LEU A 32 3.37 12.29 -1.31
N THR A 33 4.26 11.33 -1.55
CA THR A 33 5.61 11.33 -0.97
C THR A 33 6.73 11.48 -1.99
N GLY A 34 6.45 11.30 -3.28
CA GLY A 34 7.46 11.23 -4.33
C GLY A 34 8.34 9.98 -4.29
N LYS A 35 8.11 9.04 -3.36
CA LYS A 35 8.87 7.79 -3.25
C LYS A 35 8.29 6.74 -4.18
N ILE A 36 9.12 6.21 -5.07
CA ILE A 36 8.74 5.18 -6.04
C ILE A 36 8.49 3.85 -5.34
N GLN A 37 7.36 3.20 -5.66
CA GLN A 37 7.03 1.87 -5.20
C GLN A 37 7.45 0.83 -6.26
N ASN A 38 8.56 0.13 -6.03
CA ASN A 38 9.10 -0.80 -7.04
C ASN A 38 8.40 -2.17 -7.11
N LYS A 39 7.56 -2.51 -6.12
CA LYS A 39 6.90 -3.80 -5.98
C LYS A 39 5.38 -3.68 -6.06
N ASP A 40 4.70 -4.76 -6.43
CA ASP A 40 3.23 -4.80 -6.31
C ASP A 40 2.80 -4.79 -4.83
N TRP A 41 1.64 -4.21 -4.55
CA TRP A 41 1.12 -4.09 -3.18
C TRP A 41 0.99 -5.45 -2.48
N LEU A 42 0.63 -6.51 -3.21
CA LEU A 42 0.48 -7.85 -2.63
C LEU A 42 1.83 -8.42 -2.24
N GLU A 43 2.85 -8.20 -3.07
CA GLU A 43 4.23 -8.62 -2.76
C GLU A 43 4.75 -7.89 -1.52
N ILE A 44 4.48 -6.59 -1.39
CA ILE A 44 4.86 -5.82 -0.19
C ILE A 44 4.15 -6.40 1.05
N LEU A 45 2.85 -6.69 0.96
CA LEU A 45 2.08 -7.25 2.07
C LEU A 45 2.63 -8.62 2.52
N LEU A 46 2.91 -9.52 1.56
CA LEU A 46 3.45 -10.84 1.86
C LEU A 46 4.82 -10.76 2.53
N ASN A 47 5.70 -9.89 2.04
CA ASN A 47 7.01 -9.65 2.67
C ASN A 47 6.86 -9.17 4.13
N ILE A 48 5.91 -8.29 4.43
CA ILE A 48 5.64 -7.83 5.80
C ILE A 48 5.20 -8.99 6.71
N VAL A 49 4.29 -9.84 6.21
CA VAL A 49 3.79 -11.01 6.96
C VAL A 49 4.90 -12.03 7.19
N GLU A 50 5.72 -12.32 6.18
CA GLU A 50 6.87 -13.24 6.29
C GLU A 50 7.92 -12.74 7.28
N GLN A 51 8.12 -11.42 7.36
CA GLN A 51 9.04 -10.80 8.32
C GLN A 51 8.47 -10.72 9.74
N GLY A 52 7.23 -11.18 9.97
CA GLY A 52 6.55 -11.07 11.26
C GLY A 52 6.31 -9.62 11.67
N GLN A 53 6.33 -8.68 10.73
CA GLN A 53 6.16 -7.27 10.99
C GLN A 53 4.67 -6.92 10.99
N ALA A 54 4.25 -6.06 11.92
CA ALA A 54 2.89 -5.53 11.90
C ALA A 54 2.66 -4.70 10.62
N CYS A 55 1.46 -4.77 10.06
CA CYS A 55 1.09 -4.02 8.86
C CYS A 55 1.43 -2.52 9.08
N PRO A 56 2.33 -1.93 8.27
CA PRO A 56 2.78 -0.57 8.49
C PRO A 56 1.61 0.36 8.24
N ILE A 57 1.16 1.00 9.32
CA ILE A 57 0.27 2.15 9.27
C ILE A 57 1.04 3.23 8.51
N ALA A 58 0.47 3.74 7.43
CA ALA A 58 1.03 4.89 6.74
C ALA A 58 1.05 6.06 7.74
N ALA A 59 2.25 6.39 8.21
CA ALA A 59 2.51 7.57 9.04
C ALA A 59 2.30 8.85 8.24
#